data_AF-A0A496Z9U9-F1
#
_entry.id   AF-A0A496Z9U9-F1
#
_cell.length_a   1.000
_cell.length_b   1.000
_cell.length_c   1.000
_cell.angle_alpha   90.00
_cell.angle_beta   90.00
_cell.angle_gamma   90.00
#
_symmetry.space_group_name_H-M   'P 1'
#
loop_
_entity.id
_entity.type
_entity.pdbx_description
1 polymer ?
#
loop_
_entity_poly.entity_id
_entity_poly.type
_entity_poly.pdbx_seq_one_letter_code
_entity_poly.pdbx_strand_id
1 'polypeptide(L)'
;MSAFAMMYLQDPSLLAFQRRIQDRIQRNNLSTIFGVHDIPKDSQLRNVLDALPLETLSPIFTEFFRNLQRGKHLATYQLLGGKYLIPIDG
;
A
#
# COMPACT_ATOMS: atom_id res chain seq x y z
N MET A 1 5.94 -0.24 -12.22
CA MET A 1 6.05 -1.66 -11.80
C MET A 1 6.63 -1.85 -10.39
N SER A 2 7.41 -0.90 -9.84
CA SER A 2 8.05 -1.06 -8.52
C SER A 2 7.09 -1.24 -7.33
N ALA A 3 5.99 -0.48 -7.27
CA ALA A 3 5.00 -0.63 -6.21
C ALA A 3 4.29 -2.00 -6.26
N PHE A 4 4.01 -2.51 -7.45
CA PHE A 4 3.42 -3.84 -7.63
C PHE A 4 4.38 -4.95 -7.18
N ALA A 5 5.67 -4.81 -7.46
CA ALA A 5 6.69 -5.74 -6.98
C ALA A 5 6.74 -5.82 -5.43
N MET A 6 6.59 -4.68 -4.75
CA MET A 6 6.53 -4.61 -3.28
C MET A 6 5.32 -5.35 -2.69
N MET A 7 4.17 -5.28 -3.37
CA MET A 7 2.94 -5.98 -2.92
C MET A 7 2.99 -7.48 -3.24
N TYR A 8 3.66 -7.86 -4.33
CA TYR A 8 3.76 -9.24 -4.79
C TYR A 8 4.82 -10.05 -4.00
N LEU A 9 5.97 -9.46 -3.75
CA LEU A 9 7.07 -10.10 -3.03
C LEU A 9 6.91 -9.79 -1.53
N GLN A 10 6.15 -10.63 -0.84
CA GLN A 10 5.86 -10.53 0.61
C GLN A 10 7.08 -10.88 1.49
N ASP A 11 8.23 -10.26 1.26
CA ASP A 11 9.41 -10.41 2.13
C ASP A 11 9.39 -9.35 3.25
N PRO A 12 9.78 -9.70 4.51
CA PRO A 12 9.85 -8.75 5.63
C PRO A 12 10.69 -7.50 5.35
N SER A 13 11.69 -7.62 4.47
CA SER A 13 12.39 -6.47 3.89
C SER A 13 12.75 -6.81 2.45
N LEU A 14 11.84 -6.44 1.55
CA LEU A 14 12.06 -6.51 0.10
C LEU A 14 13.44 -5.97 -0.29
N LEU A 15 13.85 -4.84 0.28
CA LEU A 15 15.14 -4.22 0.04
C LEU A 15 16.31 -5.14 0.40
N ALA A 16 16.29 -5.73 1.61
CA ALA A 16 17.34 -6.63 2.07
C ALA A 16 17.39 -7.91 1.24
N PHE A 17 16.23 -8.45 0.87
CA PHE A 17 16.14 -9.63 0.02
C PHE A 17 16.71 -9.39 -1.39
N GLN A 18 16.35 -8.29 -2.04
CA GLN A 18 16.85 -7.96 -3.38
C GLN A 18 18.36 -7.67 -3.36
N ARG A 19 18.89 -7.00 -2.32
CA ARG A 19 20.33 -6.79 -2.15
C ARG A 19 21.09 -8.10 -1.99
N ARG A 20 20.62 -9.02 -1.13
CA ARG A 20 21.25 -10.34 -0.96
C ARG A 20 21.34 -11.15 -2.26
N ILE A 21 20.30 -11.09 -3.10
CA ILE A 21 20.28 -11.81 -4.38
C ILE A 21 21.16 -11.09 -5.42
N GLN A 22 21.14 -9.76 -5.46
CA GLN A 22 22.04 -8.96 -6.31
C GLN A 22 23.51 -9.27 -5.99
N ASP A 23 23.88 -9.32 -4.71
CA ASP A 23 25.27 -9.56 -4.30
C ASP A 23 25.74 -10.99 -4.64
N ARG A 24 24.84 -11.97 -4.60
CA ARG A 24 25.15 -13.38 -4.89
C ARG A 24 25.12 -13.73 -6.39
N ILE A 25 24.18 -13.17 -7.14
CA ILE A 25 23.84 -13.65 -8.50
C ILE A 25 23.97 -12.51 -9.55
N GLN A 26 24.27 -11.28 -9.13
CA GLN A 26 24.36 -10.08 -9.99
C GLN A 26 23.06 -9.79 -10.77
N ARG A 27 21.94 -10.35 -10.30
CA ARG A 27 20.59 -10.16 -10.85
C ARG A 27 19.61 -10.09 -9.68
N ASN A 28 18.51 -9.38 -9.85
CA ASN A 28 17.46 -9.33 -8.84
C ASN A 28 16.06 -9.44 -9.48
N ASN A 29 15.05 -9.77 -8.68
CA ASN A 29 13.69 -9.98 -9.20
C ASN A 29 13.05 -8.65 -9.62
N LEU A 30 13.48 -7.53 -9.03
CA LEU A 30 13.05 -6.20 -9.46
C LEU A 30 13.44 -5.94 -10.92
N SER A 31 14.67 -6.24 -11.32
CA SER A 31 15.14 -6.04 -12.69
C SER A 31 14.53 -7.06 -13.66
N THR A 32 14.44 -8.32 -13.23
CA THR A 32 14.15 -9.44 -14.13
C THR A 32 12.65 -9.65 -14.35
N ILE A 33 11.83 -9.43 -13.32
CA ILE A 33 10.37 -9.64 -13.38
C ILE A 33 9.63 -8.31 -13.58
N PHE A 34 10.13 -7.23 -12.99
CA PHE A 34 9.41 -5.96 -12.92
C PHE A 34 10.05 -4.82 -13.74
N GLY A 35 11.18 -5.07 -14.41
CA GLY A 35 11.89 -4.05 -15.21
C GLY A 35 12.42 -2.87 -14.38
N VAL A 36 12.64 -3.09 -13.09
CA VAL A 36 13.12 -2.07 -12.15
C VAL A 36 14.63 -2.24 -12.00
N HIS A 37 15.40 -1.38 -12.66
CA HIS A 37 16.85 -1.51 -12.77
C HIS A 37 17.59 -1.14 -11.49
N ASP A 38 17.06 -0.17 -10.73
CA ASP A 38 17.62 0.28 -9.46
C ASP A 38 16.76 -0.17 -8.29
N ILE A 39 17.40 -0.69 -7.24
CA ILE A 39 16.71 -1.05 -6.00
C ILE A 39 16.27 0.25 -5.30
N PRO A 40 14.96 0.54 -5.18
CA PRO A 40 14.47 1.78 -4.60
C PRO A 40 14.75 1.83 -3.10
N LYS A 41 15.00 3.02 -2.53
CA LYS A 41 15.06 3.17 -1.06
C LYS A 41 13.67 2.98 -0.45
N ASP A 42 13.63 2.63 0.83
CA ASP A 42 12.37 2.44 1.58
C ASP A 42 11.43 3.64 1.50
N SER A 43 11.98 4.86 1.42
CA SER A 43 11.20 6.09 1.30
C SER A 43 10.66 6.38 -0.11
N GLN A 44 11.14 5.71 -1.15
CA GLN A 44 10.80 6.05 -2.54
C GLN A 44 9.33 5.84 -2.84
N LEU A 45 8.72 4.76 -2.31
CA LEU A 45 7.29 4.54 -2.49
C LEU A 45 6.49 5.69 -1.87
N ARG A 46 6.81 6.07 -0.63
CA ARG A 46 6.15 7.18 0.06
C ARG A 46 6.32 8.49 -0.69
N ASN A 47 7.55 8.84 -1.09
CA ASN A 47 7.83 10.07 -1.83
C ASN A 47 7.06 10.17 -3.14
N VAL A 48 6.86 9.05 -3.85
CA VAL A 48 6.07 9.02 -5.09
C VAL A 48 4.58 9.16 -4.79
N LEU A 49 4.07 8.50 -3.75
CA LEU A 49 2.66 8.58 -3.37
C LEU A 49 2.27 9.95 -2.80
N ASP A 50 3.14 10.57 -2.00
CA ASP A 50 2.90 11.88 -1.38
C ASP A 50 2.74 13.00 -2.43
N ALA A 51 3.33 12.83 -3.61
CA ALA A 51 3.21 13.79 -4.71
C ALA A 51 1.89 13.64 -5.50
N LEU A 52 1.10 12.59 -5.26
CA LEU A 52 -0.13 12.33 -6.01
C LEU A 52 -1.34 13.05 -5.37
N PRO A 53 -2.21 13.69 -6.18
CA PRO A 53 -3.43 14.30 -5.69
C PRO A 53 -4.41 13.22 -5.19
N LEU A 54 -4.61 13.17 -3.87
CA LEU A 54 -5.49 12.21 -3.18
C LEU A 54 -6.99 12.50 -3.40
N GLU A 55 -7.31 13.67 -3.95
CA GLU A 55 -8.68 14.10 -4.24
C GLU A 55 -9.37 13.14 -5.22
N THR A 56 -8.59 12.52 -6.12
CA THR A 56 -9.08 11.54 -7.09
C THR A 56 -9.46 10.19 -6.47
N LEU A 57 -8.87 9.84 -5.32
CA LEU A 57 -9.13 8.59 -4.60
C LEU A 57 -10.23 8.75 -3.54
N SER A 58 -10.49 9.97 -3.09
CA SER A 58 -11.51 10.29 -2.07
C SER A 58 -12.93 9.77 -2.40
N PRO A 59 -13.41 9.80 -3.66
CA PRO A 59 -14.72 9.25 -4.01
C PRO A 59 -14.83 7.74 -3.78
N ILE A 60 -13.74 6.99 -3.99
CA ILE A 60 -13.73 5.53 -3.88
C ILE A 60 -14.09 5.12 -2.44
N PHE A 61 -13.39 5.68 -1.46
CA PHE A 61 -13.68 5.41 -0.05
C PHE A 61 -15.14 5.75 0.29
N THR A 62 -15.60 6.92 -0.15
CA THR A 62 -16.95 7.40 0.11
C THR A 62 -18.03 6.46 -0.45
N GLU A 63 -17.81 5.90 -1.64
CA GLU A 63 -18.75 4.99 -2.29
C GLU A 63 -18.85 3.66 -1.53
N PHE A 64 -17.71 3.03 -1.21
CA PHE A 64 -17.68 1.80 -0.42
C PHE A 64 -18.31 1.99 0.96
N PHE A 65 -17.95 3.09 1.64
CA PHE A 65 -18.50 3.41 2.96
C PHE A 65 -20.03 3.56 2.90
N ARG A 66 -20.55 4.29 1.90
CA ARG A 66 -21.99 4.47 1.69
C ARG A 66 -22.71 3.15 1.44
N ASN A 67 -22.13 2.27 0.63
CA ASN A 67 -22.72 0.96 0.34
C ASN A 67 -22.81 0.09 1.60
N LEU A 68 -21.75 0.07 2.41
CA LEU A 68 -21.73 -0.64 3.70
C LEU A 68 -22.72 -0.06 4.70
N GLN A 69 -22.88 1.27 4.75
CA GLN A 69 -23.83 1.94 5.62
C GLN A 69 -25.29 1.59 5.23
N ARG A 70 -25.62 1.64 3.93
CA ARG A 70 -26.97 1.28 3.43
C ARG A 70 -27.30 -0.19 3.67
N GLY A 71 -26.32 -1.08 3.54
CA GLY A 71 -26.46 -2.50 3.86
C GLY A 71 -26.55 -2.81 5.36
N LYS A 72 -26.49 -1.80 6.25
CA LYS A 72 -26.43 -1.94 7.72
C LYS A 72 -25.25 -2.77 8.22
N HIS A 73 -24.26 -3.06 7.39
CA HIS A 73 -23.05 -3.81 7.77
C HIS A 73 -22.20 -3.04 8.78
N LEU A 74 -22.30 -1.71 8.80
CA LEU A 74 -21.61 -0.87 9.77
C LEU A 74 -22.33 -0.79 11.13
N ALA A 75 -23.62 -1.14 11.22
CA ALA A 75 -24.40 -0.93 12.45
C ALA A 75 -23.80 -1.66 13.68
N THR A 76 -23.21 -2.83 13.48
CA THR A 76 -22.54 -3.62 14.53
C THR A 76 -21.24 -2.99 15.04
N TYR A 77 -20.67 -2.04 14.30
CA TYR A 77 -19.44 -1.33 14.64
C TYR A 77 -19.70 0.06 15.23
N GLN A 78 -20.97 0.41 15.46
CA GLN A 78 -21.32 1.65 16.14
C GLN A 78 -21.02 1.56 17.64
N LEU A 79 -20.33 2.59 18.13
CA LEU A 79 -19.99 2.81 19.53
C LEU A 79 -20.61 4.15 19.97
N LEU A 80 -20.71 4.39 21.28
CA LEU A 80 -21.11 5.68 21.86
C LEU A 80 -22.37 6.31 21.22
N GLY A 81 -23.44 5.54 21.07
CA GLY A 81 -24.72 6.06 20.58
C GLY A 81 -24.74 6.37 19.08
N GLY A 82 -24.21 5.46 18.26
CA GLY A 82 -24.31 5.54 16.80
C GLY A 82 -23.10 6.16 16.09
N LYS A 83 -21.98 6.35 16.79
CA LYS A 83 -20.73 6.88 16.24
C LYS A 83 -19.81 5.74 15.81
N TYR A 84 -18.92 6.00 14.85
CA TYR A 84 -17.88 5.06 14.45
C TYR A 84 -16.55 5.47 15.07
N LEU A 85 -15.78 4.50 15.56
CA LEU A 85 -14.40 4.73 15.95
C LEU A 85 -13.55 4.82 14.68
N ILE A 86 -12.89 5.96 14.49
CA ILE A 86 -11.88 6.15 13.46
C ILE A 86 -10.55 6.27 14.21
N PRO A 87 -9.71 5.22 14.26
CA PRO A 87 -8.37 5.34 14.79
C PRO A 87 -7.58 6.22 13.81
N ILE A 88 -7.34 7.47 14.20
CA ILE A 88 -6.35 8.31 13.55
C ILE A 88 -5.06 8.01 14.29
N ASP A 89 -4.30 7.03 13.79
CA ASP A 89 -2.91 6.87 14.21
C ASP A 89 -2.11 8.03 13.61
N GLY A 90 -1.38 8.74 14.47
CA GLY A 90 -0.51 9.85 14.10
C GLY A 90 0.90 9.38 13.76
#